data_AF-A0A1Q6VHN0-F1
#
_entry.id   AF-A0A1Q6VHN0-F1
#
_cell.length_a   1.000
_cell.length_b   1.000
_cell.length_c   1.000
_cell.angle_alpha   90.00
_cell.angle_beta   90.00
_cell.angle_gamma   90.00
#
_symmetry.space_group_name_H-M   'P 1'
#
loop_
_entity.id
_entity.type
_entity.pdbx_description
1 polymer ?
#
loop_
_entity_poly.entity_id
_entity_poly.type
_entity_poly.pdbx_seq_one_letter_code
_entity_poly.pdbx_strand_id
1 'polypeptide(L)'
;MDKTKANMKIRITSNTFSSVLAAALTSVTTVAATSAPTPQYQIYDIGVVDVGDTFSQGLGVSPEGIAVGRSIRNDGSHAFSWTLNGGIVGLPDLAGRSYCVSNSANDSGGVVGTGATTVFGSGRLPVIWQNGVVSQLPLPVGQTLGDANSVNASGVVVGSVNGTEVIFSPHLVSMIQAAS
;
A
#
# COMPACT_ATOMS: atom_id res chain seq x y z
N MET A 1 29.57 14.94 -82.97
CA MET A 1 31.02 14.86 -82.70
C MET A 1 31.60 16.21 -83.11
N ASP A 2 31.89 17.11 -82.15
CA ASP A 2 33.21 17.24 -81.49
C ASP A 2 34.02 18.34 -82.24
N LYS A 3 34.73 19.31 -81.67
CA LYS A 3 35.39 19.49 -80.38
C LYS A 3 35.87 20.96 -80.38
N THR A 4 35.69 21.74 -79.31
CA THR A 4 36.46 23.01 -79.18
C THR A 4 36.98 23.14 -77.77
N LYS A 5 38.31 22.97 -77.63
CA LYS A 5 39.08 23.26 -76.42
C LYS A 5 39.21 24.77 -76.27
N ALA A 6 38.80 25.30 -75.11
CA ALA A 6 38.97 26.70 -74.74
C ALA A 6 40.33 26.92 -74.04
N ASN A 7 41.00 28.02 -74.39
CA ASN A 7 42.26 28.46 -73.80
C ASN A 7 42.03 29.16 -72.45
N MET A 8 42.74 28.71 -71.42
CA MET A 8 42.67 29.18 -70.04
C MET A 8 43.69 30.31 -69.79
N LYS A 9 43.21 31.48 -69.32
CA LYS A 9 44.04 32.56 -68.76
C LYS A 9 43.82 32.63 -67.25
N ILE A 10 44.87 32.33 -66.47
CA ILE A 10 44.89 32.42 -65.01
C ILE A 10 45.20 33.85 -64.59
N ARG A 11 44.38 34.43 -63.70
CA ARG A 11 44.69 35.63 -62.92
C ARG A 11 44.48 35.30 -61.44
N ILE A 12 45.51 35.50 -60.62
CA ILE A 12 45.48 35.35 -59.16
C ILE A 12 45.25 36.73 -58.56
N THR A 13 44.25 36.85 -57.68
CA THR A 13 44.05 38.02 -56.81
C THR A 13 43.89 37.52 -55.37
N SER A 14 44.77 38.00 -54.49
CA SER A 14 44.80 37.70 -53.05
C SER A 14 43.66 38.41 -52.32
N ASN A 15 42.96 37.72 -51.41
CA ASN A 15 42.08 38.36 -50.44
C ASN A 15 42.57 38.12 -49.01
N THR A 16 42.66 39.21 -48.26
CA THR A 16 43.01 39.30 -46.85
C THR A 16 41.99 38.58 -45.97
N PHE A 17 42.46 37.80 -45.00
CA PHE A 17 41.61 37.18 -43.98
C PHE A 17 41.17 38.23 -42.95
N SER A 18 39.89 38.60 -42.95
CA SER A 18 39.27 39.28 -41.81
C SER A 18 38.76 38.22 -40.83
N SER A 19 39.30 38.22 -39.62
CA SER A 19 38.82 37.43 -38.50
C SER A 19 37.45 37.96 -38.04
N VAL A 20 36.40 37.17 -38.24
CA VAL A 20 35.10 37.44 -37.60
C VAL A 20 35.13 36.79 -36.23
N LEU A 21 35.10 37.60 -35.17
CA LEU A 21 34.83 37.12 -33.82
C LEU A 21 33.33 36.83 -33.70
N ALA A 22 32.94 35.57 -33.80
CA ALA A 22 31.56 35.15 -33.53
C ALA A 22 31.37 35.07 -32.01
N ALA A 23 30.62 36.02 -31.44
CA ALA A 23 30.13 35.89 -30.07
C ALA A 23 28.98 34.85 -30.06
N ALA A 24 29.24 33.65 -29.55
CA ALA A 24 28.20 32.65 -29.31
C ALA A 24 27.38 33.07 -28.08
N LEU A 25 26.16 33.56 -28.30
CA LEU A 25 25.19 33.79 -27.22
C LEU A 25 24.60 32.44 -26.82
N THR A 26 24.92 31.94 -25.62
CA THR A 26 24.23 30.79 -25.04
C THR A 26 22.86 31.23 -24.52
N SER A 27 21.79 30.73 -25.14
CA SER A 27 20.44 30.91 -24.60
C SER A 27 20.30 30.07 -23.34
N VAL A 28 20.19 30.71 -22.17
CA VAL A 28 19.76 30.04 -20.95
C VAL A 28 18.25 29.86 -21.05
N THR A 29 17.79 28.66 -21.39
CA THR A 29 16.36 28.31 -21.28
C THR A 29 16.05 28.10 -19.80
N THR A 30 15.31 29.02 -19.21
CA THR A 30 14.69 28.80 -17.91
C THR A 30 13.54 27.82 -18.09
N VAL A 31 13.70 26.59 -17.58
CA VAL A 31 12.55 25.70 -17.39
C VAL A 31 11.80 26.24 -16.18
N ALA A 32 10.62 26.82 -16.41
CA ALA A 32 9.73 27.18 -15.32
C ALA A 32 9.37 25.90 -14.55
N ALA A 33 9.68 25.87 -13.25
CA ALA A 33 9.22 24.81 -12.39
C ALA A 33 7.69 24.89 -12.33
N THR A 34 7.00 23.88 -12.87
CA THR A 34 5.56 23.75 -12.68
C THR A 34 5.32 23.38 -11.22
N SER A 35 4.58 24.23 -10.50
CA SER A 35 4.14 23.88 -9.15
C SER A 35 3.24 22.65 -9.23
N ALA A 36 3.57 21.60 -8.47
CA ALA A 36 2.66 20.48 -8.31
C ALA A 36 1.31 21.00 -7.76
N PRO A 37 0.17 20.57 -8.31
CA PRO A 37 -1.13 20.97 -7.79
C PRO A 37 -1.22 20.59 -6.30
N THR A 38 -1.85 21.45 -5.51
CA THR A 38 -2.19 21.08 -4.14
C THR A 38 -3.14 19.89 -4.20
N PRO A 39 -2.81 18.74 -3.58
CA PRO A 39 -3.73 17.63 -3.55
C PRO A 39 -5.00 18.06 -2.83
N GLN A 40 -6.13 17.93 -3.51
CA GLN A 40 -7.43 18.13 -2.89
C GLN A 40 -7.88 16.81 -2.28
N TYR A 41 -8.25 16.85 -1.01
CA TYR A 41 -8.74 15.68 -0.28
C TYR A 41 -10.17 15.91 0.14
N GLN A 42 -10.98 14.87 0.01
CA GLN A 42 -12.27 14.80 0.68
C GLN A 42 -12.10 14.00 1.96
N ILE A 43 -12.41 14.63 3.09
CA ILE A 43 -12.34 13.99 4.40
C ILE A 43 -13.70 13.34 4.66
N TYR A 44 -13.69 12.03 4.86
CA TYR A 44 -14.85 11.26 5.28
C TYR A 44 -14.70 10.89 6.75
N ASP A 45 -15.70 11.22 7.54
CA ASP A 45 -15.81 10.71 8.89
C ASP A 45 -16.23 9.23 8.82
N ILE A 46 -15.38 8.36 9.33
CA ILE A 46 -15.61 6.92 9.34
C ILE A 46 -16.61 6.50 10.43
N GLY A 47 -16.77 7.34 11.46
CA GLY A 47 -17.60 7.07 12.62
C GLY A 47 -17.07 5.97 13.53
N VAL A 48 -17.98 5.39 14.32
CA VAL A 48 -17.77 4.25 15.20
C VAL A 48 -18.74 3.13 14.82
N VAL A 49 -18.45 1.89 15.21
CA VAL A 49 -19.28 0.74 14.82
C VAL A 49 -20.61 0.77 15.56
N ASP A 50 -20.57 0.89 16.89
CA ASP A 50 -21.75 0.87 17.73
C ASP A 50 -21.96 2.25 18.40
N VAL A 51 -23.23 2.63 18.57
CA VAL A 51 -23.56 3.85 19.31
C VAL A 51 -23.12 3.67 20.76
N GLY A 52 -22.20 4.53 21.21
CA GLY A 52 -21.61 4.48 22.55
C GLY A 52 -20.13 4.07 22.58
N ASP A 53 -19.58 3.60 21.45
CA ASP A 53 -18.14 3.49 21.29
C ASP A 53 -17.46 4.86 21.44
N THR A 54 -16.27 4.89 22.02
CA THR A 54 -15.62 6.15 22.42
C THR A 54 -14.92 6.85 21.25
N PHE A 55 -14.24 6.08 20.41
CA PHE A 55 -13.57 6.54 19.20
C PHE A 55 -13.23 5.35 18.30
N SER A 56 -12.83 5.62 17.06
CA SER A 56 -12.30 4.63 16.13
C SER A 56 -10.84 4.93 15.76
N GLN A 57 -10.14 3.89 15.35
CA GLN A 57 -8.77 3.95 14.86
C GLN A 57 -8.69 3.18 13.54
N GLY A 58 -8.23 3.86 12.48
CA GLY A 58 -7.88 3.21 11.21
C GLY A 58 -6.48 2.62 11.25
N LEU A 59 -6.29 1.44 10.66
CA LEU A 59 -5.02 0.72 10.65
C LEU A 59 -4.51 0.40 9.24
N GLY A 60 -5.40 0.33 8.26
CA GLY A 60 -5.02 0.00 6.90
C GLY A 60 -6.09 0.37 5.88
N VAL A 61 -5.70 0.37 4.61
CA VAL A 61 -6.59 0.58 3.48
C VAL A 61 -6.10 -0.25 2.29
N SER A 62 -7.01 -0.92 1.60
CA SER A 62 -6.71 -1.65 0.36
C SER A 62 -6.63 -0.68 -0.84
N PRO A 63 -6.04 -1.08 -1.98
CA PRO A 63 -6.00 -0.25 -3.20
C PRO A 63 -7.37 0.26 -3.68
N GLU A 64 -8.42 -0.57 -3.58
CA GLU A 64 -9.80 -0.20 -3.94
C GLU A 64 -10.56 0.52 -2.81
N GLY A 65 -9.88 0.91 -1.73
CA GLY A 65 -10.44 1.77 -0.69
C GLY A 65 -11.22 1.06 0.40
N ILE A 66 -10.98 -0.24 0.63
CA ILE A 66 -11.48 -0.92 1.83
C ILE A 66 -10.61 -0.52 3.01
N ALA A 67 -11.10 0.39 3.84
CA ALA A 67 -10.43 0.79 5.08
C ALA A 67 -10.75 -0.19 6.21
N VAL A 68 -9.78 -0.42 7.09
CA VAL A 68 -9.90 -1.36 8.21
C VAL A 68 -9.40 -0.73 9.49
N GLY A 69 -9.91 -1.23 10.61
CA GLY A 69 -9.40 -0.81 11.90
C GLY A 69 -10.17 -1.37 13.08
N ARG A 70 -10.36 -0.54 14.10
CA ARG A 70 -11.21 -0.90 15.25
C ARG A 70 -11.96 0.30 15.80
N SER A 71 -13.11 0.02 16.38
CA SER A 71 -13.83 0.91 17.27
C SER A 71 -13.56 0.51 18.73
N ILE A 72 -13.49 1.48 19.63
CA ILE A 72 -13.15 1.25 21.04
C ILE A 72 -14.42 1.25 21.89
N ARG A 73 -14.70 0.08 22.48
CA ARG A 73 -15.82 -0.15 23.40
C ARG A 73 -15.34 0.02 24.85
N ASN A 74 -16.27 0.08 25.80
CA ASN A 74 -15.92 0.13 27.23
C ASN A 74 -15.21 -1.15 27.72
N ASP A 75 -15.51 -2.30 27.12
CA ASP A 75 -15.08 -3.64 27.53
C ASP A 75 -14.36 -4.42 26.41
N GLY A 76 -13.91 -3.72 25.35
CA GLY A 76 -13.38 -4.38 24.17
C GLY A 76 -12.99 -3.45 23.04
N SER A 77 -12.73 -4.04 21.88
CA SER A 77 -12.65 -3.32 20.61
C SER A 77 -13.37 -4.11 19.52
N HIS A 78 -14.15 -3.40 18.70
CA HIS A 78 -14.86 -3.98 17.55
C HIS A 78 -13.99 -3.79 16.30
N ALA A 79 -13.52 -4.87 15.68
CA ALA A 79 -12.90 -4.75 14.37
C ALA A 79 -13.95 -4.24 13.35
N PHE A 80 -13.51 -3.50 12.33
CA PHE A 80 -14.42 -3.02 11.29
C PHE A 80 -13.77 -3.06 9.90
N SER A 81 -14.63 -3.12 8.88
CA SER A 81 -14.30 -2.69 7.53
C SER A 81 -15.14 -1.48 7.15
N TRP A 82 -14.62 -0.60 6.31
CA TRP A 82 -15.34 0.56 5.80
C TRP A 82 -15.11 0.71 4.31
N THR A 83 -16.15 1.15 3.61
CA THR A 83 -16.05 1.58 2.20
C THR A 83 -16.84 2.87 2.02
N LEU A 84 -16.46 3.65 1.00
CA LEU A 84 -17.13 4.92 0.71
C LEU A 84 -18.65 4.76 0.49
N ASN A 85 -19.06 3.69 -0.18
CA ASN A 85 -20.48 3.45 -0.51
C ASN A 85 -21.22 2.59 0.54
N GLY A 86 -20.49 1.86 1.38
CA GLY A 86 -21.08 0.95 2.38
C GLY A 86 -21.05 1.50 3.81
N GLY A 87 -20.28 2.55 4.07
CA GLY A 87 -20.05 3.04 5.42
C GLY A 87 -19.26 2.05 6.28
N ILE A 88 -19.32 2.23 7.59
CA ILE A 88 -18.64 1.36 8.56
C ILE A 88 -19.46 0.11 8.81
N VAL A 89 -18.79 -1.04 8.82
CA VAL A 89 -19.38 -2.35 9.09
C VAL A 89 -18.55 -3.04 10.16
N GLY A 90 -19.18 -3.36 11.28
CA GLY A 90 -18.59 -4.18 12.33
C GLY A 90 -18.28 -5.59 11.85
N LEU A 91 -17.11 -6.09 12.22
CA LEU A 91 -16.68 -7.46 11.93
C LEU A 91 -16.84 -8.32 13.18
N PRO A 92 -17.41 -9.53 13.08
CA PRO A 92 -17.73 -10.34 14.25
C PRO A 92 -16.48 -10.71 15.05
N ASP A 93 -16.64 -10.73 16.38
CA ASP A 93 -15.58 -11.14 17.30
C ASP A 93 -15.29 -12.64 17.20
N LEU A 94 -14.02 -13.02 17.30
CA LEU A 94 -13.67 -14.43 17.48
C LEU A 94 -14.15 -14.90 18.86
N ALA A 95 -14.71 -16.10 18.96
CA ALA A 95 -15.22 -16.64 20.22
C ALA A 95 -14.17 -16.54 21.36
N GLY A 96 -14.58 -15.92 22.47
CA GLY A 96 -13.71 -15.68 23.63
C GLY A 96 -12.72 -14.53 23.49
N ARG A 97 -12.81 -13.71 22.42
CA ARG A 97 -11.92 -12.57 22.13
C ARG A 97 -12.72 -11.30 21.83
N SER A 98 -12.92 -10.46 22.84
CA SER A 98 -13.65 -9.19 22.72
C SER A 98 -12.79 -7.99 22.30
N TYR A 99 -11.47 -8.19 22.11
CA TYR A 99 -10.53 -7.14 21.70
C TYR A 99 -10.02 -7.45 20.30
N CYS A 100 -10.91 -7.34 19.31
CA CYS A 100 -10.58 -7.59 17.91
C CYS A 100 -10.10 -6.32 17.20
N VAL A 101 -9.17 -6.50 16.26
CA VAL A 101 -8.64 -5.45 15.39
C VAL A 101 -8.39 -6.04 14.00
N SER A 102 -8.88 -5.37 12.96
CA SER A 102 -8.51 -5.68 11.57
C SER A 102 -7.31 -4.83 11.15
N ASN A 103 -6.24 -5.48 10.74
CA ASN A 103 -4.95 -4.86 10.43
C ASN A 103 -4.79 -4.59 8.92
N SER A 104 -5.40 -5.41 8.06
CA SER A 104 -5.26 -5.29 6.61
C SER A 104 -6.44 -5.90 5.86
N ALA A 105 -6.69 -5.40 4.65
CA ALA A 105 -7.69 -5.92 3.72
C ALA A 105 -7.12 -6.06 2.31
N ASN A 106 -7.68 -6.99 1.55
CA ASN A 106 -7.53 -7.03 0.10
C ASN A 106 -8.82 -6.58 -0.60
N ASP A 107 -8.71 -6.28 -1.90
CA ASP A 107 -9.82 -5.72 -2.68
C ASP A 107 -10.97 -6.70 -2.94
N SER A 108 -10.77 -7.99 -2.64
CA SER A 108 -11.84 -9.01 -2.67
C SER A 108 -12.66 -9.02 -1.37
N GLY A 109 -12.41 -8.12 -0.43
CA GLY A 109 -13.09 -8.04 0.85
C GLY A 109 -12.58 -9.02 1.91
N GLY A 110 -11.45 -9.70 1.66
CA GLY A 110 -10.75 -10.50 2.66
C GLY A 110 -10.03 -9.59 3.64
N VAL A 111 -10.37 -9.68 4.93
CA VAL A 111 -9.79 -8.86 6.00
C VAL A 111 -9.05 -9.76 6.97
N VAL A 112 -7.89 -9.33 7.46
CA VAL A 112 -7.10 -10.07 8.45
C VAL A 112 -6.74 -9.21 9.64
N GLY A 113 -6.46 -9.85 10.77
CA GLY A 113 -6.05 -9.13 11.96
C GLY A 113 -5.81 -10.00 13.18
N THR A 114 -6.17 -9.46 14.33
CA THR A 114 -5.91 -10.08 15.64
C THR A 114 -7.17 -10.06 16.49
N GLY A 115 -7.46 -11.18 17.14
CA GLY A 115 -8.40 -11.26 18.25
C GLY A 115 -7.68 -11.46 19.58
N ALA A 116 -7.90 -10.59 20.56
CA ALA A 116 -7.28 -10.67 21.90
C ALA A 116 -8.31 -10.76 23.04
N THR A 117 -7.87 -11.17 24.22
CA THR A 117 -8.70 -11.24 25.43
C THR A 117 -8.64 -9.97 26.28
N THR A 118 -7.67 -9.09 26.04
CA THR A 118 -7.46 -7.86 26.81
C THR A 118 -6.97 -6.71 25.92
N VAL A 119 -7.09 -5.48 26.43
CA VAL A 119 -6.62 -4.26 25.77
C VAL A 119 -5.11 -4.25 25.48
N PHE A 120 -4.32 -4.98 26.28
CA PHE A 120 -2.87 -5.08 26.12
C PHE A 120 -2.45 -6.22 25.19
N GLY A 121 -3.40 -6.90 24.55
CA GLY A 121 -3.08 -7.97 23.60
C GLY A 121 -2.72 -9.29 24.28
N SER A 122 -3.39 -9.67 25.37
CA SER A 122 -3.25 -11.02 25.91
C SER A 122 -3.94 -12.06 25.01
N GLY A 123 -3.36 -13.25 24.96
CA GLY A 123 -3.94 -14.40 24.27
C GLY A 123 -3.91 -14.36 22.74
N ARG A 124 -3.53 -13.26 22.09
CA ARG A 124 -3.64 -12.97 20.63
C ARG A 124 -3.69 -14.18 19.69
N LEU A 125 -4.73 -14.22 18.88
CA LEU A 125 -4.89 -15.20 17.80
C LEU A 125 -4.98 -14.47 16.46
N PRO A 126 -4.33 -14.99 15.41
CA PRO A 126 -4.44 -14.45 14.06
C PRO A 126 -5.83 -14.80 13.52
N VAL A 127 -6.54 -13.83 12.97
CA VAL A 127 -7.90 -13.99 12.47
C VAL A 127 -8.04 -13.52 11.04
N ILE A 128 -8.97 -14.14 10.33
CA ILE A 128 -9.44 -13.74 9.02
C ILE A 128 -10.96 -13.55 9.07
N TRP A 129 -11.44 -12.47 8.47
CA TRP A 129 -12.83 -12.25 8.17
C TRP A 129 -13.05 -12.40 6.67
N GLN A 130 -13.94 -13.30 6.30
CA GLN A 130 -14.30 -13.55 4.91
C GLN A 130 -15.78 -13.91 4.83
N ASN A 131 -16.50 -13.31 3.88
CA ASN A 131 -17.94 -13.54 3.69
C ASN A 131 -18.77 -13.34 4.98
N GLY A 132 -18.39 -12.35 5.80
CA GLY A 132 -19.07 -12.03 7.06
C GLY A 132 -18.79 -13.00 8.22
N VAL A 133 -17.88 -13.96 8.05
CA VAL A 133 -17.51 -14.93 9.08
C VAL A 133 -16.08 -14.68 9.56
N VAL A 134 -15.88 -14.73 10.88
CA VAL A 134 -14.54 -14.72 11.49
C VAL A 134 -14.03 -16.15 11.66
N SER A 135 -12.77 -16.38 11.35
CA SER A 135 -12.09 -17.65 11.61
C SER A 135 -10.67 -17.41 12.10
N GLN A 136 -10.19 -18.29 12.97
CA GLN A 136 -8.78 -18.29 13.37
C GLN A 136 -7.92 -18.84 12.22
N LEU A 137 -6.82 -18.18 11.90
CA LEU A 137 -5.79 -18.71 11.01
C LEU A 137 -4.95 -19.79 11.73
N PRO A 138 -4.51 -20.84 11.01
CA PRO A 138 -3.77 -21.94 11.63
C PRO A 138 -2.43 -21.46 12.18
N LEU A 139 -2.08 -21.88 13.40
CA LEU A 139 -0.77 -21.63 13.99
C LEU A 139 0.19 -22.79 13.70
N PRO A 140 1.51 -22.54 13.60
CA PRO A 140 2.51 -23.60 13.55
C PRO A 140 2.42 -24.54 14.75
N VAL A 141 2.84 -25.80 14.58
CA VAL A 141 2.80 -26.81 15.65
C VAL A 141 3.57 -26.33 16.89
N GLY A 142 2.96 -26.48 18.06
CA GLY A 142 3.54 -26.06 19.35
C GLY A 142 3.35 -24.58 19.68
N GLN A 143 2.78 -23.79 18.77
CA GLN A 143 2.52 -22.37 18.97
C GLN A 143 1.06 -22.13 19.38
N THR A 144 0.85 -21.17 20.27
CA THR A 144 -0.46 -20.90 20.87
C THR A 144 -0.94 -19.47 20.66
N LEU A 145 -0.08 -18.58 20.18
CA LEU A 145 -0.35 -17.15 20.03
C LEU A 145 0.15 -16.66 18.67
N GLY A 146 -0.54 -15.71 18.07
CA GLY A 146 -0.07 -15.04 16.86
C GLY A 146 -0.97 -13.92 16.37
N ASP A 147 -0.54 -13.34 15.26
CA ASP A 147 -1.10 -12.15 14.64
C ASP A 147 -1.08 -12.27 13.13
N ALA A 148 -2.11 -11.74 12.48
CA ALA A 148 -2.11 -11.51 11.03
C ALA A 148 -1.96 -10.01 10.78
N ASN A 149 -0.87 -9.62 10.13
CA ASN A 149 -0.48 -8.22 9.98
C ASN A 149 -0.86 -7.66 8.61
N SER A 150 -0.78 -8.46 7.55
CA SER A 150 -1.09 -8.01 6.19
C SER A 150 -1.61 -9.13 5.31
N VAL A 151 -2.44 -8.80 4.32
CA VAL A 151 -2.95 -9.72 3.30
C VAL A 151 -2.80 -9.11 1.91
N ASN A 152 -2.40 -9.91 0.92
CA ASN A 152 -2.32 -9.47 -0.48
C ASN A 152 -3.56 -9.85 -1.30
N ALA A 153 -3.60 -9.41 -2.56
CA ALA A 153 -4.70 -9.68 -3.50
C ALA A 153 -4.98 -11.18 -3.73
N SER A 154 -3.97 -12.04 -3.56
CA SER A 154 -4.12 -13.50 -3.68
C SER A 154 -4.56 -14.18 -2.38
N GLY A 155 -4.83 -13.40 -1.32
CA GLY A 155 -5.21 -13.93 -0.01
C GLY A 155 -4.04 -14.52 0.79
N VAL A 156 -2.79 -14.29 0.38
CA VAL A 156 -1.62 -14.65 1.19
C VAL A 156 -1.50 -13.66 2.33
N VAL A 157 -1.40 -14.20 3.55
CA VAL A 157 -1.35 -13.45 4.79
C VAL A 157 0.05 -13.55 5.37
N VAL A 158 0.60 -12.44 5.86
CA VAL A 158 1.83 -12.41 6.65
C VAL A 158 1.53 -11.95 8.06
N GLY A 159 2.29 -12.44 9.02
CA GLY A 159 2.01 -12.24 10.43
C GLY A 159 3.16 -12.64 11.32
N SER A 160 2.87 -12.82 12.61
CA SER A 160 3.86 -13.27 13.58
C SER A 160 3.28 -14.22 14.61
N VAL A 161 4.15 -15.00 15.23
CA VAL A 161 3.84 -16.02 16.24
C VAL A 161 4.92 -15.94 17.32
N ASN A 162 4.53 -15.65 18.57
CA ASN A 162 5.47 -15.42 19.68
C ASN A 162 6.63 -14.44 19.34
N GLY A 163 6.39 -13.49 18.43
CA GLY A 163 7.39 -12.51 17.98
C GLY A 163 8.21 -12.92 16.74
N THR A 164 8.05 -14.14 16.22
CA THR A 164 8.68 -14.62 14.98
C THR A 164 7.74 -14.45 13.79
N GLU A 165 8.24 -14.00 12.64
CA GLU A 165 7.43 -13.83 11.42
C GLU A 165 6.95 -15.16 10.82
N VAL A 166 5.73 -15.18 10.30
CA VAL A 166 5.12 -16.35 9.65
C VAL A 166 4.27 -15.94 8.43
N ILE A 167 4.05 -16.87 7.51
CA ILE A 167 3.18 -16.73 6.34
C ILE A 167 2.00 -17.71 6.45
N PHE A 168 0.77 -17.23 6.33
CA PHE A 168 -0.43 -18.06 6.19
C PHE A 168 -0.90 -18.00 4.74
N SER A 169 -1.06 -19.14 4.07
CA SER A 169 -1.53 -19.20 2.69
C SER A 169 -2.73 -20.12 2.53
N PRO A 170 -3.78 -19.72 1.79
CA PRO A 170 -4.97 -20.53 1.59
C PRO A 170 -4.71 -21.82 0.78
N HIS A 171 -3.53 -21.96 0.16
CA HIS A 171 -3.13 -23.13 -0.63
C HIS A 171 -1.96 -23.93 -0.03
N LEU A 172 -1.48 -23.56 1.16
CA LEU A 172 -0.42 -24.29 1.85
C LEU A 172 -0.94 -24.86 3.16
N VAL A 173 -1.64 -25.98 3.06
CA VAL A 173 -1.64 -26.95 4.15
C VAL A 173 -0.29 -27.64 4.08
N SER A 174 0.61 -27.31 5.01
CA SER A 174 2.01 -27.76 5.16
C SER A 174 3.06 -26.78 4.65
N MET A 175 4.16 -26.72 5.41
CA MET A 175 5.41 -25.97 5.20
C MET A 175 5.49 -24.58 5.83
N ILE A 176 5.71 -24.56 7.15
CA ILE A 176 6.69 -23.62 7.73
C ILE A 176 7.60 -24.44 8.65
N GLN A 177 8.77 -24.84 8.15
CA GLN A 177 9.89 -25.22 9.00
C GLN A 177 10.33 -23.97 9.75
N ALA A 178 10.24 -23.99 11.08
CA ALA A 178 11.07 -23.11 11.88
C ALA A 178 12.52 -23.53 11.66
N ALA A 179 13.37 -22.61 11.22
CA ALA A 179 14.81 -22.80 11.31
C ALA A 179 15.16 -23.01 12.80
N SER A 180 15.75 -24.17 13.10
CA SER A 180 16.35 -24.51 14.39
C SER A 180 17.62 -23.73 14.64
#